data_AF-A0A7S3B7N6-F1
#
_entry.id   AF-A0A7S3B7N6-F1
#
_cell.length_a   1.000
_cell.length_b   1.000
_cell.length_c   1.000
_cell.angle_alpha   90.00
_cell.angle_beta   90.00
_cell.angle_gamma   90.00
#
_symmetry.space_group_name_H-M   'P 1'
#
loop_
_entity.id
_entity.type
_entity.pdbx_description
1 polymer ?
#
loop_
_entity_poly.entity_id
_entity_poly.type
_entity_poly.pdbx_seq_one_letter_code
_entity_poly.pdbx_strand_id
1 'polypeptide(L)'
;SSVEVMHGVLQLNKGESLALGPGASATVTMRVVGRNTKGPIATAVVPLEGASFPLDFSIVRSDMRDVPDFLWREEDLYVKADVATNSGAVMAVGRSKAKFKDGVHGTAYVTLERV
;
A
#
# COMPACT_ATOMS: atom_id res chain seq x y z
N SER A 1 13.02 12.14 8.27
CA SER A 1 13.34 12.34 6.85
C SER A 1 12.18 11.79 6.04
N SER A 2 11.45 12.65 5.30
CA SER A 2 10.25 12.32 4.53
C SER A 2 10.57 11.80 3.12
N VAL A 3 11.66 11.04 2.98
CA VAL A 3 12.05 10.49 1.68
C VAL A 3 10.98 9.50 1.24
N GLU A 4 10.32 9.80 0.13
CA GLU A 4 9.38 8.90 -0.51
C GLU A 4 10.14 7.65 -0.98
N VAL A 5 9.58 6.50 -0.62
CA VAL A 5 10.08 5.18 -1.04
C VAL A 5 9.28 4.68 -2.22
N MET A 6 7.98 4.97 -2.24
CA MET A 6 7.03 4.48 -3.22
C MET A 6 5.80 5.36 -3.24
N HIS A 7 5.29 5.62 -4.45
CA HIS A 7 3.96 6.14 -4.70
C HIS A 7 2.98 5.01 -5.07
N GLY A 8 1.74 5.09 -4.63
CA GLY A 8 0.70 4.13 -4.94
C GLY A 8 -0.69 4.76 -5.01
N VAL A 9 -1.62 4.01 -5.60
CA VAL A 9 -3.02 4.43 -5.78
C VAL A 9 -3.92 3.31 -5.30
N LEU A 10 -4.78 3.59 -4.32
CA LEU A 10 -5.91 2.72 -4.02
C LEU A 10 -7.00 2.99 -5.05
N GLN A 11 -7.54 1.95 -5.67
CA GLN A 11 -8.61 2.08 -6.66
C GLN A 11 -9.61 0.94 -6.56
N LEU A 12 -10.79 1.15 -7.13
CA LEU A 12 -11.83 0.13 -7.28
C LEU A 12 -11.92 -0.29 -8.75
N ASN A 13 -12.53 -1.43 -9.05
CA ASN A 13 -12.86 -1.74 -10.44
C ASN A 13 -13.88 -0.73 -10.98
N LYS A 14 -13.89 -0.55 -12.29
CA LYS A 14 -14.83 0.37 -12.95
C LYS A 14 -16.28 -0.02 -12.61
N GLY A 15 -17.02 0.93 -12.05
CA GLY A 15 -18.43 0.75 -11.68
C GLY A 15 -18.65 0.18 -10.28
N GLU A 16 -17.58 -0.17 -9.55
CA GLU A 16 -17.68 -0.56 -8.15
C GLU A 16 -17.64 0.66 -7.23
N SER A 17 -18.27 0.51 -6.07
CA SER A 17 -18.19 1.45 -4.96
C SER A 17 -17.77 0.71 -3.69
N LEU A 18 -17.20 1.42 -2.72
CA LEU A 18 -16.91 0.87 -1.41
C LEU A 18 -17.51 1.80 -0.37
N ALA A 19 -18.47 1.29 0.41
CA ALA A 19 -19.08 2.06 1.48
C ALA A 19 -18.11 2.14 2.67
N LEU A 20 -17.46 3.28 2.82
CA LEU A 20 -16.51 3.55 3.89
C LEU A 20 -17.27 4.17 5.07
N GLY A 21 -17.28 3.47 6.21
CA GLY A 21 -17.81 4.02 7.46
C GLY A 21 -16.82 4.99 8.14
N PRO A 22 -17.27 5.74 9.16
CA PRO A 22 -16.38 6.55 9.98
C PRO A 22 -15.22 5.75 10.56
N GLY A 23 -14.02 6.32 10.55
CA GLY A 23 -12.80 5.65 11.02
C GLY A 23 -12.32 4.47 10.16
N ALA A 24 -12.82 4.28 8.94
CA ALA A 24 -12.23 3.32 8.01
C ALA A 24 -10.80 3.72 7.63
N SER A 25 -9.91 2.73 7.50
CA SER A 25 -8.52 2.94 7.08
C SER A 25 -8.01 1.78 6.24
N ALA A 26 -7.01 2.04 5.41
CA ALA A 26 -6.23 1.02 4.74
C ALA A 26 -4.89 0.85 5.46
N THR A 27 -4.58 -0.39 5.85
CA THR A 27 -3.21 -0.77 6.23
C THR A 27 -2.49 -1.23 4.97
N VAL A 28 -1.52 -0.44 4.51
CA VAL A 28 -0.70 -0.75 3.35
C VAL A 28 0.62 -1.35 3.81
N THR A 29 0.92 -2.57 3.35
CA THR A 29 2.16 -3.27 3.66
C THR A 29 3.00 -3.47 2.40
N MET A 30 4.31 -3.37 2.56
CA MET A 30 5.28 -3.53 1.48
C MET A 30 6.24 -4.68 1.78
N ARG A 31 6.55 -5.48 0.76
CA ARG A 31 7.53 -6.58 0.82
C ARG A 31 8.41 -6.55 -0.43
N VAL A 32 9.63 -7.06 -0.33
CA VAL A 32 10.46 -7.29 -1.51
C VAL A 32 10.00 -8.57 -2.22
N VAL A 33 9.81 -8.50 -3.54
CA VAL A 33 9.44 -9.67 -4.35
C VAL A 33 10.56 -10.70 -4.33
N GLY A 34 10.22 -11.99 -4.26
CA GLY A 34 11.19 -13.08 -4.34
C GLY A 34 12.09 -13.25 -3.10
N ARG A 35 11.92 -12.44 -2.06
CA ARG A 35 12.68 -12.54 -0.81
C ARG A 35 11.80 -12.97 0.34
N ASN A 36 12.21 -14.02 1.06
CA ASN A 36 11.56 -14.42 2.29
C ASN A 36 11.99 -13.48 3.43
N THR A 37 11.20 -12.42 3.62
CA THR A 37 11.38 -11.45 4.69
C THR A 37 10.57 -11.88 5.91
N LYS A 38 11.05 -11.57 7.12
CA LYS A 38 10.32 -11.79 8.39
C LYS A 38 9.12 -10.83 8.52
N GLY A 39 8.18 -10.88 7.59
CA GLY A 39 7.10 -9.91 7.46
C GLY A 39 7.46 -8.67 6.61
N PRO A 40 6.53 -7.72 6.50
CA PRO A 40 6.67 -6.55 5.65
C PRO A 40 7.88 -5.68 6.04
N ILE A 41 8.47 -5.04 5.04
CA ILE A 41 9.57 -4.08 5.24
C ILE A 41 9.06 -2.67 5.54
N ALA A 42 7.80 -2.37 5.20
CA ALA A 42 7.13 -1.13 5.56
C ALA A 42 5.65 -1.36 5.84
N THR A 43 5.07 -0.51 6.70
CA THR A 43 3.64 -0.47 6.98
C THR A 43 3.18 0.98 7.11
N ALA A 44 2.28 1.40 6.23
CA ALA A 44 1.66 2.72 6.24
C ALA A 44 0.16 2.58 6.52
N VAL A 45 -0.41 3.55 7.22
CA VAL A 45 -1.86 3.63 7.47
C VAL A 45 -2.43 4.80 6.70
N VAL A 46 -3.38 4.53 5.81
CA VAL A 46 -4.07 5.55 5.01
C VAL A 46 -5.48 5.71 5.56
N PRO A 47 -5.83 6.89 6.14
CA PRO A 47 -7.20 7.14 6.56
C PRO A 47 -8.11 7.23 5.33
N LEU A 48 -9.30 6.61 5.41
CA LEU A 48 -10.26 6.56 4.31
C LEU A 48 -11.58 7.27 4.63
N GLU A 49 -11.71 7.89 5.79
CA GLU A 49 -12.94 8.61 6.16
C GLU A 49 -13.21 9.75 5.17
N GLY A 50 -14.35 9.69 4.48
CA GLY A 50 -14.73 10.65 3.45
C GLY A 50 -13.92 10.57 2.15
N ALA A 51 -13.06 9.56 1.98
CA ALA A 51 -12.25 9.42 0.78
C ALA A 51 -13.07 8.99 -0.44
N SER A 52 -12.68 9.49 -1.61
CA SER A 52 -13.12 9.00 -2.92
C SER A 52 -11.99 8.22 -3.59
N PHE A 53 -12.36 7.21 -4.38
CA PHE A 53 -11.41 6.46 -5.18
C PHE A 53 -11.39 6.99 -6.64
N PRO A 54 -10.23 7.00 -7.32
CA PRO A 54 -8.90 6.58 -6.83
C PRO A 54 -8.32 7.53 -5.77
N LEU A 55 -7.54 6.98 -4.84
CA LEU A 55 -6.88 7.71 -3.75
C LEU A 55 -5.38 7.45 -3.77
N ASP A 56 -4.59 8.52 -3.89
CA ASP A 56 -3.14 8.46 -3.83
C ASP A 56 -2.65 8.20 -2.39
N PHE A 57 -1.55 7.46 -2.27
CA PHE A 57 -0.82 7.28 -1.02
C PHE A 57 0.68 7.15 -1.30
N SER A 58 1.50 7.41 -0.28
CA SER A 58 2.94 7.19 -0.35
C SER A 58 3.40 6.36 0.85
N ILE A 59 4.40 5.52 0.62
CA ILE A 59 5.22 4.93 1.69
C ILE A 59 6.48 5.77 1.78
N VAL A 60 6.80 6.27 2.97
CA VAL A 60 8.01 7.04 3.23
C VAL A 60 9.00 6.25 4.08
N ARG A 61 10.24 6.73 4.15
CA ARG A 61 11.32 6.02 4.87
C ARG A 61 11.01 5.75 6.35
N SER A 62 10.18 6.58 6.99
CA SER A 62 9.76 6.38 8.39
C SER A 62 8.73 5.26 8.59
N ASP A 63 8.02 4.85 7.54
CA ASP A 63 7.09 3.72 7.58
C ASP A 63 7.81 2.37 7.49
N MET A 64 9.09 2.43 7.12
CA MET A 64 9.95 1.26 6.98
C MET A 64 10.51 0.85 8.33
N ARG A 65 10.59 -0.46 8.55
CA ARG A 65 11.45 -0.99 9.61
C ARG A 65 12.93 -0.80 9.24
N ASP A 66 13.81 -1.09 10.18
CA ASP A 66 15.24 -1.04 9.92
C ASP A 66 15.65 -2.18 8.95
N VAL A 67 15.93 -1.81 7.70
CA VAL A 67 16.41 -2.69 6.65
C VAL A 67 17.45 -1.95 5.80
N PRO A 68 18.42 -2.66 5.20
CA PRO A 68 19.34 -2.06 4.24
C PRO A 68 18.62 -1.39 3.08
N ASP A 69 19.11 -0.21 2.67
CA ASP A 69 18.42 0.61 1.67
C ASP A 69 18.32 -0.06 0.29
N PHE A 70 19.29 -0.90 -0.09
CA PHE A 70 19.27 -1.61 -1.38
C PHE A 70 18.02 -2.49 -1.55
N LEU A 71 17.46 -3.02 -0.45
CA LEU A 71 16.29 -3.91 -0.51
C LEU A 71 15.04 -3.23 -1.04
N TRP A 72 14.92 -1.92 -0.83
CA TRP A 72 13.78 -1.17 -1.35
C TRP A 72 14.16 -0.31 -2.53
N ARG A 73 15.42 0.14 -2.64
CA ARG A 73 15.86 1.00 -3.74
C ARG A 73 16.07 0.28 -5.07
N GLU A 74 16.37 -1.02 -5.07
CA GLU A 74 16.86 -1.71 -6.27
C GLU A 74 15.99 -2.90 -6.67
N GLU A 75 14.95 -3.20 -5.90
CA GLU A 75 14.16 -4.41 -6.05
C GLU A 75 12.70 -4.10 -6.36
N ASP A 76 12.03 -5.07 -7.00
CA ASP A 76 10.58 -5.05 -7.15
C ASP A 76 9.89 -5.15 -5.78
N LEU A 77 8.85 -4.34 -5.61
CA LEU A 77 8.11 -4.24 -4.36
C LEU A 77 6.70 -4.80 -4.55
N TYR A 78 6.34 -5.76 -3.71
CA TYR A 78 4.98 -6.24 -3.55
C TYR A 78 4.25 -5.37 -2.53
N VAL A 79 3.07 -4.88 -2.92
CA VAL A 79 2.23 -4.01 -2.10
C VAL A 79 0.90 -4.70 -1.84
N LYS A 80 0.45 -4.66 -0.59
CA LYS A 80 -0.86 -5.17 -0.19
C LYS A 80 -1.56 -4.10 0.65
N ALA A 81 -2.81 -3.80 0.35
CA ALA A 81 -3.67 -2.98 1.18
C ALA A 81 -4.78 -3.84 1.79
N ASP A 82 -4.96 -3.75 3.10
CA ASP A 82 -6.12 -4.29 3.81
C ASP A 82 -6.97 -3.12 4.30
N VAL A 83 -8.18 -2.97 3.77
CA VAL A 83 -9.14 -1.95 4.20
C VAL A 83 -9.99 -2.51 5.32
N ALA A 84 -9.98 -1.84 6.47
CA ALA A 84 -10.75 -2.25 7.63
C ALA A 84 -11.68 -1.14 8.14
N THR A 85 -12.79 -1.55 8.75
CA THR A 85 -13.63 -0.66 9.56
C THR A 85 -12.90 -0.23 10.83
N ASN A 86 -13.44 0.76 11.52
CA ASN A 86 -12.98 1.14 12.87
C ASN A 86 -13.08 -0.02 13.90
N SER A 87 -13.93 -1.02 13.65
CA SER A 87 -14.01 -2.24 14.48
C SER A 87 -12.94 -3.28 14.14
N GLY A 88 -12.06 -3.01 13.16
CA GLY A 88 -11.00 -3.91 12.72
C GLY A 88 -11.44 -5.00 11.73
N ALA A 89 -12.71 -4.99 11.29
CA ALA A 89 -13.19 -5.94 10.30
C ALA A 89 -12.68 -5.56 8.90
N VAL A 90 -11.93 -6.45 8.25
CA VAL A 90 -11.44 -6.25 6.88
C VAL A 90 -12.61 -6.36 5.90
N MET A 91 -12.82 -5.31 5.10
CA MET A 91 -13.90 -5.21 4.11
C MET A 91 -13.41 -5.37 2.67
N ALA A 92 -12.17 -4.99 2.39
CA ALA A 92 -11.58 -5.11 1.07
C ALA A 92 -10.07 -5.33 1.16
N VAL A 93 -9.52 -6.04 0.18
CA VAL A 93 -8.10 -6.31 0.05
C VAL A 93 -7.66 -6.00 -1.36
N GLY A 94 -6.52 -5.32 -1.51
CA GLY A 94 -5.89 -5.08 -2.79
C GLY A 94 -4.44 -5.51 -2.79
N ARG A 95 -3.94 -5.87 -3.97
CA ARG A 95 -2.55 -6.29 -4.17
C ARG A 95 -2.01 -5.64 -5.43
N SER A 96 -0.75 -5.24 -5.39
CA SER A 96 -0.06 -4.68 -6.54
C SER A 96 1.43 -4.98 -6.49
N LYS A 97 2.13 -4.58 -7.54
CA LYS A 97 3.58 -4.60 -7.62
C LYS A 97 4.07 -3.27 -8.15
N ALA A 98 4.92 -2.58 -7.39
CA ALA A 98 5.73 -1.50 -7.92
C ALA A 98 7.01 -2.10 -8.50
N LYS A 99 7.16 -2.01 -9.82
CA LYS A 99 8.36 -2.49 -10.51
C LYS A 99 9.47 -1.47 -10.36
N PHE A 100 10.67 -1.93 -10.07
CA PHE A 100 11.86 -1.10 -10.13
C PHE A 100 12.39 -1.05 -11.56
N LYS A 101 12.62 0.17 -12.08
CA LYS A 101 13.26 0.37 -13.38
C LYS A 101 14.03 1.69 -13.38
N ASP A 102 15.28 1.66 -13.83
CA ASP A 102 16.12 2.85 -14.04
C ASP A 102 16.21 3.80 -12.82
N GLY A 103 16.23 3.24 -11.60
CA GLY A 103 16.36 4.03 -10.37
C GLY A 103 15.04 4.49 -9.75
N VAL A 104 13.89 4.13 -10.34
CA VAL A 104 12.57 4.58 -9.89
C VAL A 104 11.59 3.41 -9.79
N HIS A 105 10.72 3.45 -8.78
CA HIS A 105 9.58 2.54 -8.67
C HIS A 105 8.38 3.08 -9.44
N GLY A 106 7.78 2.23 -10.27
CA GLY A 106 6.50 2.55 -10.89
C GLY A 106 5.38 2.65 -9.85
N THR A 107 4.35 3.47 -10.13
CA THR A 107 3.18 3.60 -9.27
C THR A 107 2.50 2.25 -9.00
N ALA A 108 2.30 1.93 -7.72
CA ALA A 108 1.54 0.74 -7.32
C ALA A 108 0.03 1.01 -7.39
N TYR A 109 -0.60 0.62 -8.50
CA TYR A 109 -2.06 0.64 -8.60
C TYR A 109 -2.66 -0.57 -7.88
N VAL A 110 -3.19 -0.34 -6.68
CA VAL A 110 -3.75 -1.36 -5.79
C VAL A 110 -5.27 -1.37 -5.96
N THR A 111 -5.75 -2.27 -6.82
CA THR A 111 -7.19 -2.50 -6.99
C THR A 111 -7.73 -3.27 -5.79
N LEU A 112 -8.72 -2.69 -5.11
CA LEU A 112 -9.36 -3.24 -3.93
C LEU A 112 -10.52 -4.14 -4.35
N GLU A 113 -10.55 -5.35 -3.81
CA GLU A 113 -11.61 -6.34 -3.97
C GLU A 113 -12.28 -6.59 -2.62
N ARG A 114 -13.61 -6.66 -2.58
CA ARG A 114 -14.36 -6.91 -1.33
C ARG A 114 -14.08 -8.32 -0.81
N VAL A 115 -14.07 -8.47 0.52
CA VAL A 115 -13.91 -9.76 1.23
C VAL A 115 -15.27 -10.36 1.57
#